data_AF-A0A6G7LUA2-F1
#
_entry.id   AF-A0A6G7LUA2-F1
#
_cell.length_a   1.000
_cell.length_b   1.000
_cell.length_c   1.000
_cell.angle_alpha   90.00
_cell.angle_beta   90.00
_cell.angle_gamma   90.00
#
_symmetry.space_group_name_H-M   'P 1'
#
loop_
_entity.id
_entity.type
_entity.pdbx_description
1 polymer ?
#
loop_
_entity_poly.entity_id
_entity_poly.type
_entity_poly.pdbx_seq_one_letter_code
_entity_poly.pdbx_strand_id
1 'polypeptide(L)'
;MRKLVYRGYILSNTDGLTDSWTLTIGQTSRTGSLFELRRQINFFEELGILPQPKMTDQQVKGNSSAPQGKTRNKQLSPKKHFRKSINPQGRTGK
;
A
#
# COMPACT_ATOMS: atom_id res chain seq x y z
N MET A 1 6.45 11.64 27.65
CA MET A 1 5.18 11.27 26.96
C MET A 1 5.47 10.92 25.50
N ARG A 2 5.26 9.66 25.12
CA ARG A 2 5.39 9.15 23.74
C ARG A 2 4.00 9.06 23.11
N LYS A 3 3.92 9.35 21.81
CA LYS A 3 2.71 9.17 21.00
C LYS A 3 3.07 8.40 19.74
N LEU A 4 2.17 7.52 19.31
CA LEU A 4 2.30 6.73 18.10
C LEU A 4 0.99 6.83 17.33
N VAL A 5 1.09 7.11 16.03
CA VAL A 5 -0.06 7.03 15.12
C VAL A 5 -0.07 5.63 14.49
N TYR A 6 -1.19 4.93 14.61
CA TYR A 6 -1.42 3.63 13.98
C TYR A 6 -2.76 3.65 13.26
N ARG A 7 -2.74 3.55 11.92
CA ARG A 7 -3.95 3.57 11.07
C ARG A 7 -4.87 4.77 11.33
N GLY A 8 -4.31 5.92 11.69
CA GLY A 8 -5.08 7.12 12.02
C GLY A 8 -5.57 7.21 13.47
N TYR A 9 -5.36 6.18 14.30
CA TYR A 9 -5.58 6.24 15.75
C TYR A 9 -4.33 6.69 16.49
N ILE A 10 -4.53 7.41 17.60
CA ILE A 10 -3.44 7.88 18.45
C ILE A 10 -3.33 6.95 19.66
N LEU A 11 -2.16 6.36 19.82
CA LEU A 11 -1.75 5.61 21.00
C LEU A 11 -0.78 6.49 21.80
N SER A 12 -1.01 6.63 23.09
CA SER A 12 -0.18 7.44 23.98
C SER A 12 0.45 6.59 25.07
N ASN A 13 1.60 7.02 25.56
CA ASN A 13 2.33 6.31 26.61
C ASN A 13 3.10 7.33 27.45
N THR A 14 2.78 7.40 28.74
CA THR A 14 3.44 8.31 29.68
C THR A 14 4.80 7.78 30.12
N ASP A 15 4.87 6.47 30.37
CA ASP A 15 5.92 5.83 31.17
C ASP A 15 7.05 5.25 30.30
N GLY A 16 6.82 5.14 29.00
CA GLY A 16 7.78 4.65 28.00
C GLY A 16 7.88 3.12 27.91
N LEU A 17 7.11 2.37 28.72
CA LEU A 17 7.08 0.90 28.74
C LEU A 17 6.17 0.34 27.64
N THR A 18 6.51 -0.81 27.05
CA THR A 18 5.72 -1.42 25.97
C THR A 18 4.32 -1.88 26.38
N ASP A 19 4.10 -2.02 27.69
CA ASP A 19 2.93 -2.69 28.26
C ASP A 19 1.88 -1.68 28.76
N SER A 20 2.22 -0.39 28.73
CA SER A 20 1.41 0.70 29.27
C SER A 20 1.12 1.75 28.20
N TRP A 21 0.44 1.33 27.13
CA TRP A 21 -0.10 2.23 26.12
C TRP A 21 -1.57 2.48 26.37
N THR A 22 -2.03 3.67 26.00
CA THR A 22 -3.43 4.10 26.09
C THR A 22 -3.94 4.46 24.70
N LEU A 23 -5.00 3.78 24.29
CA LEU A 23 -5.80 4.10 23.10
C LEU A 23 -7.01 4.92 23.52
N THR A 24 -7.24 6.05 22.86
CA THR A 24 -8.44 6.87 23.07
C THR A 24 -9.22 6.99 21.76
N ILE A 25 -10.49 6.57 21.77
CA ILE A 25 -11.41 6.68 20.65
C ILE A 25 -12.69 7.35 21.16
N GLY A 26 -12.94 8.58 20.72
CA GLY A 26 -14.05 9.38 21.24
C GLY A 26 -13.90 9.61 22.74
N GLN A 27 -14.90 9.16 23.52
CA GLN A 27 -14.92 9.27 24.98
C GLN A 27 -14.35 8.03 25.70
N THR A 28 -14.03 6.97 24.96
CA THR A 28 -13.56 5.73 25.55
C THR A 28 -12.04 5.67 25.50
N SER A 29 -11.44 5.37 26.64
CA SER A 29 -10.00 5.11 26.76
C SER A 29 -9.75 3.69 27.24
N ARG A 30 -8.74 3.03 26.68
CA ARG A 30 -8.30 1.70 27.12
C ARG A 30 -6.79 1.65 27.23
N THR A 31 -6.29 1.06 28.31
CA THR A 31 -4.87 0.85 28.55
C THR A 31 -4.51 -0.63 28.41
N GLY A 32 -3.36 -0.91 27.82
CA GLY A 32 -2.82 -2.26 27.65
C GLY A 32 -1.49 -2.25 26.88
N SER A 33 -1.00 -3.43 26.53
CA SER A 33 0.20 -3.52 25.71
C SER A 33 -0.03 -2.98 24.30
N LEU A 34 1.04 -2.48 23.68
CA LEU A 34 0.96 -1.97 22.30
C LEU A 34 0.40 -3.01 21.32
N PHE A 35 0.74 -4.29 21.52
CA PHE A 35 0.27 -5.38 20.67
C PHE A 35 -1.23 -5.62 20.82
N GLU A 36 -1.74 -5.65 22.05
CA GLU A 36 -3.17 -5.85 22.32
C GLU A 36 -4.02 -4.72 21.73
N LEU A 37 -3.57 -3.47 21.88
CA LEU A 37 -4.30 -2.33 21.34
C LEU A 37 -4.33 -2.34 19.82
N ARG A 38 -3.23 -2.70 19.15
CA ARG A 38 -3.20 -2.87 17.69
C ARG A 38 -4.14 -3.98 17.24
N ARG A 39 -4.16 -5.12 17.94
CA ARG A 39 -5.09 -6.23 17.65
C ARG A 39 -6.55 -5.77 17.76
N GLN A 40 -6.89 -5.02 18.81
CA GLN A 40 -8.25 -4.51 19.01
C GLN A 40 -8.67 -3.53 17.93
N ILE A 41 -7.79 -2.61 17.54
CA ILE A 41 -8.06 -1.68 16.44
C ILE A 41 -8.41 -2.46 15.17
N ASN A 42 -7.57 -3.43 14.78
CA ASN A 42 -7.81 -4.22 13.57
C ASN A 42 -9.15 -4.96 13.64
N PHE A 43 -9.43 -5.62 14.76
CA PHE A 43 -10.69 -6.35 14.96
C PHE A 43 -11.92 -5.45 14.84
N PHE A 44 -11.89 -4.27 15.46
CA PHE A 44 -13.02 -3.35 15.43
C PHE A 44 -13.14 -2.58 14.10
N GLU A 45 -12.03 -2.35 13.38
CA GLU A 45 -12.06 -1.87 11.99
C GLU A 45 -12.72 -2.91 11.07
N GLU A 46 -12.35 -4.19 11.20
CA GLU A 46 -12.93 -5.28 10.41
C GLU A 46 -14.44 -5.43 10.64
N LEU A 47 -14.91 -5.16 11.86
CA LEU A 47 -16.33 -5.12 12.18
C LEU A 47 -17.05 -3.85 11.72
N GLY A 48 -16.32 -2.83 11.26
CA GLY A 48 -16.90 -1.53 10.86
C GLY A 48 -17.48 -0.70 12.00
N ILE A 49 -17.10 -0.99 13.25
CA ILE A 49 -17.64 -0.29 14.43
C ILE A 49 -16.84 0.95 14.83
N LEU A 50 -15.57 1.05 14.41
CA LEU A 50 -14.77 2.22 14.72
C LEU A 50 -15.10 3.37 13.78
N PRO A 51 -15.21 4.61 14.31
CA PRO A 51 -15.32 5.77 13.45
C PRO A 51 -14.07 5.88 12.58
N GLN A 52 -14.28 6.12 11.28
CA GLN A 52 -13.19 6.34 10.33
C GLN A 52 -12.29 7.49 10.84
N PRO A 53 -11.00 7.24 11.08
CA PRO A 53 -10.11 8.28 11.56
C PRO A 53 -9.98 9.36 10.48
N LYS A 54 -10.09 10.62 10.88
CA LYS A 54 -9.89 11.76 9.98
C LYS A 54 -8.43 11.75 9.54
N MET A 55 -8.17 11.27 8.33
CA MET A 55 -6.85 11.38 7.71
C MET A 55 -6.55 12.87 7.58
N THR A 56 -5.67 13.37 8.43
CA THR A 56 -5.04 14.67 8.20
C THR A 56 -3.92 14.39 7.21
N ASP A 57 -3.96 15.02 6.03
CA ASP A 57 -2.95 14.93 4.97
C ASP A 57 -1.56 15.42 5.44
N GLN A 58 -0.94 14.71 6.36
CA GLN A 58 0.48 14.81 6.68
C GLN A 58 1.20 13.59 6.13
N GLN A 59 0.96 13.31 4.85
CA GLN A 59 1.85 12.50 4.05
C GLN A 59 2.09 13.31 2.78
N VAL A 60 3.22 14.04 2.73
CA VAL A 60 4.10 14.31 1.57
C VAL A 60 4.99 15.53 1.88
N LYS A 61 6.07 15.27 2.59
CA LYS A 61 7.42 15.81 2.33
C LYS A 61 8.33 14.61 2.59
N GLY A 62 8.70 13.81 1.60
CA GLY A 62 9.52 14.19 0.48
C GLY A 62 10.92 13.63 0.73
N ASN A 63 11.09 12.31 0.59
CA ASN A 63 12.41 11.71 0.35
C ASN A 63 12.28 10.83 -0.89
N SER A 64 12.36 11.50 -2.03
CA SER A 64 12.40 10.92 -3.36
C SER A 64 13.79 10.34 -3.64
N SER A 65 13.85 9.03 -3.77
CA SER A 65 14.82 8.36 -4.64
C SER A 65 14.06 7.35 -5.50
N ALA A 66 13.54 7.84 -6.62
CA ALA A 66 13.14 7.01 -7.75
C ALA A 66 14.38 6.67 -8.60
N PRO A 67 14.30 5.65 -9.47
CA PRO A 67 13.97 6.01 -10.85
C PRO A 67 12.84 5.17 -11.49
N GLN A 68 12.11 5.87 -12.37
CA GLN A 68 11.16 5.39 -13.38
C GLN A 68 11.83 4.41 -14.36
N GLY A 69 11.16 3.49 -15.08
CA GLY A 69 9.73 3.23 -15.21
C GLY A 69 9.43 2.39 -16.46
N LYS A 70 8.12 2.27 -16.74
CA LYS A 70 7.42 1.93 -17.99
C LYS A 70 7.52 0.48 -18.52
N THR A 71 6.39 -0.22 -18.49
CA THR A 71 5.74 -0.73 -19.71
C THR A 71 4.23 -0.82 -19.54
N ARG A 72 3.52 -0.24 -20.49
CA ARG A 72 2.07 -0.04 -20.54
C ARG A 72 1.47 -1.08 -21.48
N ASN A 73 0.44 -1.76 -20.99
CA ASN A 73 -0.37 -2.76 -21.66
C ASN A 73 -0.98 -2.22 -22.97
N LYS A 74 -0.91 -2.97 -24.08
CA LYS A 74 -1.67 -2.70 -25.32
C LYS A 74 -2.33 -3.96 -25.84
N GLN A 75 -3.62 -3.77 -26.08
CA GLN A 75 -4.71 -4.66 -26.45
C GLN A 75 -4.65 -5.09 -27.94
N LEU A 76 -5.37 -6.17 -28.27
CA LEU A 76 -5.30 -7.03 -29.45
C LEU A 76 -5.95 -6.54 -30.79
N SER A 77 -5.38 -7.07 -31.91
CA SER A 77 -5.95 -7.52 -33.22
C SER A 77 -6.51 -6.52 -34.26
N PRO A 78 -6.67 -6.83 -35.59
CA PRO A 78 -6.49 -8.13 -36.32
C PRO A 78 -5.74 -8.10 -37.69
N LYS A 79 -5.57 -9.31 -38.26
CA LYS A 79 -5.09 -9.73 -39.61
C LYS A 79 -5.49 -8.85 -40.81
N LYS A 80 -4.57 -8.68 -41.78
CA LYS A 80 -4.85 -8.71 -43.24
C LYS A 80 -3.67 -9.33 -44.02
N HIS A 81 -4.00 -10.29 -44.89
CA HIS A 81 -3.12 -10.91 -45.88
C HIS A 81 -2.71 -9.91 -46.97
N PHE A 82 -1.44 -9.99 -47.41
CA PHE A 82 -1.11 -9.69 -48.81
C PHE A 82 -0.03 -10.64 -49.32
N ARG A 83 -0.30 -11.18 -50.51
CA ARG A 83 0.40 -12.25 -51.22
C ARG A 83 1.22 -11.63 -52.36
N LYS A 84 2.40 -12.18 -52.67
CA LYS A 84 3.05 -12.35 -53.99
C LYS A 84 4.57 -12.51 -53.76
N SER A 85 5.12 -13.72 -53.81
CA SER A 85 5.50 -14.53 -54.98
C SER A 85 6.84 -14.12 -55.61
N ILE A 86 7.67 -15.15 -55.82
CA ILE A 86 8.58 -15.41 -56.96
C ILE A 86 10.05 -15.63 -56.50
N ASN A 87 10.44 -16.90 -56.52
CA ASN A 87 11.79 -17.47 -56.69
C ASN A 87 12.31 -17.07 -58.10
N PRO A 88 13.61 -16.94 -58.46
CA PRO A 88 14.58 -18.04 -58.29
C PRO A 88 16.11 -17.69 -58.30
N GLN A 89 16.93 -18.73 -58.08
CA GLN A 89 18.29 -18.99 -58.61
C GLN A 89 19.58 -18.66 -57.82
N GLY A 90 20.52 -19.62 -57.90
CA GLY A 90 21.96 -19.52 -57.62
C GLY A 90 22.41 -20.55 -56.56
N ARG A 91 22.61 -21.84 -56.86
CA ARG A 91 23.70 -22.49 -57.62
C ARG A 91 25.11 -22.27 -57.01
N THR A 92 25.79 -23.40 -56.80
CA THR A 92 27.21 -23.63 -56.42
C THR A 92 27.49 -23.53 -54.91
N GLY A 93 28.13 -24.48 -54.22
CA GLY A 93 28.89 -25.65 -54.63
C GLY A 93 30.21 -25.67 -53.87
N LYS A 94 30.39 -26.62 -52.94
CA LYS A 94 31.61 -27.42 -52.69
C LYS A 94 31.38 -28.28 -51.45
#